data_AF-A0A3N2M0P3-F1
#
_entry.id   AF-A0A3N2M0P3-F1
#
_cell.length_a   1.000
_cell.length_b   1.000
_cell.length_c   1.000
_cell.angle_alpha   90.00
_cell.angle_beta   90.00
_cell.angle_gamma   90.00
#
_symmetry.space_group_name_H-M   'P 1'
#
loop_
_entity.id
_entity.type
_entity.pdbx_description
1 polymer ?
#
loop_
_entity_poly.entity_id
_entity_poly.type
_entity_poly.pdbx_seq_one_letter_code
_entity_poly.pdbx_strand_id
1 'polypeptide(L)' 'MLFNSLAFALYLPLVFILYWSVFRKLRWQNMLVIAASYIFYGWWDWRFLVLIAVTTGCSFLSGIYIGKFST' A
#
# COMPACT_ATOMS: atom_id res chain seq x y z
N MET A 1 10.92 1.45 -6.08
CA MET A 1 11.63 2.48 -6.88
C MET A 1 12.39 3.41 -5.94
N LEU A 2 13.50 4.01 -6.39
CA LEU A 2 14.19 5.08 -5.64
C LEU A 2 13.48 6.42 -5.86
N PHE A 3 13.43 7.28 -4.84
CA PHE A 3 12.77 8.60 -4.94
C PHE A 3 13.43 9.54 -5.95
N ASN A 4 14.76 9.46 -6.11
CA ASN A 4 15.51 10.22 -7.10
C ASN A 4 15.65 9.45 -8.42
N SER A 5 14.58 8.81 -8.87
CA SER A 5 14.56 8.10 -10.15
C SER A 5 13.49 8.67 -11.06
N LEU A 6 13.79 8.68 -12.36
CA LEU A 6 12.86 9.11 -13.41
C LEU A 6 11.58 8.25 -13.40
N ALA A 7 11.70 6.97 -13.01
CA ALA A 7 10.59 6.07 -12.81
C ALA A 7 9.60 6.58 -11.74
N PHE A 8 10.10 7.06 -10.58
CA PHE A 8 9.23 7.65 -9.55
C PHE A 8 8.58 8.96 -10.01
N ALA A 9 9.31 9.80 -10.73
CA ALA A 9 8.81 11.06 -11.26
C ALA A 9 7.64 10.88 -12.24
N LEU A 10 7.61 9.76 -13.00
CA LEU A 10 6.49 9.38 -13.85
C LEU A 10 5.39 8.65 -13.09
N TYR A 11 5.78 7.82 -12.11
CA TYR A 11 4.86 7.01 -11.31
C TYR A 11 3.88 7.84 -10.48
N LEU A 12 4.38 8.88 -9.80
CA LEU A 12 3.58 9.73 -8.92
C LEU A 12 2.42 10.44 -9.66
N PRO A 13 2.66 11.21 -10.74
CA PRO A 13 1.57 11.87 -11.48
C PRO A 13 0.60 10.87 -12.11
N LEU A 14 1.07 9.70 -12.57
CA LEU A 14 0.19 8.64 -13.09
C LEU A 14 -0.81 8.16 -12.04
N VAL A 15 -0.32 7.77 -10.85
CA VAL A 15 -1.17 7.29 -9.75
C VAL A 15 -2.11 8.39 -9.27
N PHE A 16 -1.63 9.63 -9.19
CA PHE A 16 -2.42 10.78 -8.77
C PHE A 16 -3.59 11.07 -9.74
N ILE A 17 -3.33 11.08 -11.05
CA ILE A 17 -4.37 11.27 -12.07
C ILE A 17 -5.39 10.13 -12.01
N LEU A 18 -4.94 8.88 -11.89
CA LEU A 18 -5.85 7.73 -11.79
C LEU A 18 -6.75 7.82 -10.54
N TYR A 19 -6.19 8.21 -9.39
CA TYR A 19 -6.93 8.37 -8.15
C TYR A 19 -8.05 9.40 -8.26
N TRP A 20 -7.77 10.55 -8.89
CA TRP A 20 -8.70 11.68 -8.96
C TRP A 20 -9.69 11.58 -10.14
N SER A 21 -9.22 11.13 -11.30
CA SER A 21 -9.99 11.19 -12.55
C SER A 21 -10.78 9.92 -12.86
N VAL A 22 -10.26 8.73 -12.50
CA VAL A 22 -10.84 7.44 -12.94
C VAL A 22 -11.74 6.82 -11.88
N PHE A 23 -11.32 6.81 -10.62
CA PHE A 23 -12.05 6.12 -9.56
C PHE A 23 -12.87 7.12 -8.74
N ARG A 24 -14.18 7.21 -9.00
CA ARG A 24 -15.09 8.07 -8.22
C ARG A 24 -15.69 7.41 -6.97
N LYS A 25 -15.59 6.08 -6.85
CA LYS A 25 -16.07 5.34 -5.67
C LYS A 25 -14.91 5.09 -4.73
N LEU A 26 -15.09 5.44 -3.44
CA LEU A 26 -14.09 5.29 -2.38
C LEU A 26 -13.44 3.88 -2.35
N ARG A 27 -14.25 2.82 -2.56
CA ARG A 27 -13.73 1.44 -2.56
C ARG A 27 -12.61 1.23 -3.59
N TRP A 28 -12.78 1.78 -4.79
CA TRP A 28 -11.84 1.58 -5.89
C TRP A 28 -10.63 2.49 -5.77
N GLN A 29 -10.82 3.70 -5.21
CA GLN A 29 -9.73 4.59 -4.83
C GLN A 29 -8.81 3.92 -3.80
N ASN A 30 -9.39 3.33 -2.75
CA ASN A 30 -8.63 2.61 -1.73
C ASN A 30 -7.91 1.39 -2.33
N MET A 31 -8.56 0.62 -3.20
CA MET A 31 -7.90 -0.50 -3.89
C MET A 31 -6.73 -0.03 -4.78
N LEU A 32 -6.87 1.10 -5.48
CA LEU A 32 -5.78 1.68 -6.25
C LEU A 32 -4.61 2.09 -5.37
N VAL A 33 -4.87 2.75 -4.24
CA VAL A 33 -3.81 3.18 -3.32
C VAL A 33 -3.05 1.98 -2.76
N ILE A 34 -3.77 0.91 -2.42
CA ILE A 34 -3.18 -0.35 -1.97
C ILE A 34 -2.30 -0.93 -3.08
N ALA A 35 -2.84 -1.12 -4.28
CA ALA A 35 -2.09 -1.67 -5.42
C ALA A 35 -0.86 -0.83 -5.76
N ALA A 36 -1.00 0.50 -5.77
CA ALA A 36 0.09 1.43 -6.00
C ALA A 36 1.17 1.34 -4.91
N SER A 37 0.79 1.16 -3.66
CA SER A 37 1.76 0.97 -2.58
C SER A 37 2.56 -0.32 -2.81
N TYR A 38 1.88 -1.44 -3.10
CA TYR A 38 2.54 -2.72 -3.38
C TYR A 38 3.47 -2.66 -4.60
N ILE A 39 3.08 -1.99 -5.69
CA ILE A 39 3.92 -1.83 -6.88
C ILE A 39 5.16 -0.99 -6.58
N PHE A 40 5.00 0.13 -5.86
CA PHE A 40 6.12 1.01 -5.53
C PHE A 40 7.18 0.31 -4.67
N TYR A 41 6.73 -0.42 -3.64
CA TYR A 41 7.61 -1.20 -2.75
C TYR A 41 8.18 -2.44 -3.43
N GLY A 42 7.37 -3.16 -4.22
CA GLY A 42 7.81 -4.34 -4.97
C GLY A 42 8.88 -4.04 -6.02
N TRP A 43 8.85 -2.84 -6.61
CA TRP A 43 9.89 -2.39 -7.54
C TRP A 43 11.23 -2.13 -6.84
N TRP A 44 11.22 -1.82 -5.54
CA TRP A 44 12.46 -1.60 -4.80
C TRP A 44 13.09 -2.93 -4.37
N ASP A 45 12.34 -3.76 -3.65
CA ASP A 45 12.73 -5.14 -3.36
C ASP A 45 11.50 -5.93 -2.91
N TRP A 46 11.15 -6.96 -3.67
CA TRP A 46 9.99 -7.81 -3.41
C TRP A 46 10.10 -8.60 -2.09
N ARG A 47 11.31 -8.79 -1.54
CA ARG A 47 11.52 -9.49 -0.26
C ARG A 47 10.92 -8.72 0.91
N PHE A 48 10.96 -7.38 0.86
CA PHE A 48 10.34 -6.55 1.89
C PHE A 48 8.81 -6.59 1.85
N LEU A 49 8.19 -6.96 0.73
CA LEU A 49 6.73 -7.13 0.66
C LEU A 49 6.23 -8.23 1.58
N VAL A 50 6.93 -9.37 1.61
CA VAL A 50 6.60 -10.49 2.51
C VAL A 50 6.77 -10.06 3.96
N LEU A 51 7.85 -9.33 4.26
CA LEU A 51 8.13 -8.83 5.61
C LEU A 51 7.03 -7.84 6.09
N ILE A 52 6.60 -6.94 5.21
CA ILE A 52 5.52 -5.98 5.51
C ILE A 52 4.17 -6.69 5.66
N ALA A 53 3.86 -7.66 4.80
CA ALA A 53 2.61 -8.42 4.89
C ALA A 53 2.52 -9.21 6.20
N VAL A 54 3.62 -9.87 6.60
CA VAL A 54 3.70 -10.62 7.85
C VAL A 54 3.57 -9.70 9.06
N THR A 55 4.32 -8.60 9.11
CA THR A 55 4.26 -7.66 10.24
C THR A 55 2.88 -7.00 10.36
N THR A 56 2.27 -6.59 9.25
CA THR A 56 0.92 -6.02 9.24
C THR A 56 -0.12 -7.03 9.74
N GLY A 57 -0.03 -8.28 9.29
CA GLY A 57 -0.90 -9.37 9.76
C GLY A 57 -0.74 -9.66 11.26
N CYS A 58 0.50 -9.74 11.74
CA CYS A 58 0.80 -9.92 13.15
C CYS A 58 0.26 -8.77 14.01
N SER A 59 0.46 -7.50 13.60
CA SER A 59 -0.05 -6.33 14.32
C SER A 59 -1.58 -6.29 14.35
N PHE A 60 -2.24 -6.64 13.24
CA PHE A 60 -3.70 -6.69 13.16
C PHE A 60 -4.29 -7.77 14.07
N LEU A 61 -3.74 -8.99 14.00
CA LEU A 61 -4.17 -10.10 14.87
C LEU A 61 -3.94 -9.77 16.34
N SER A 62 -2.78 -9.21 16.69
CA SER A 62 -2.47 -8.81 18.06
C SER A 62 -3.47 -7.78 18.58
N GLY A 63 -3.83 -6.78 17.77
CA GLY A 63 -4.85 -5.79 18.14
C GLY A 63 -6.21 -6.43 18.42
N ILE A 64 -6.63 -7.40 17.60
CA ILE A 64 -7.87 -8.16 17.83
C ILE A 64 -7.79 -8.96 19.13
N TYR A 65 -6.68 -9.67 19.36
CA TYR A 65 -6.52 -10.49 20.56
C TYR A 65 -6.49 -9.67 21.85
N ILE A 66 -5.84 -8.50 21.84
CA ILE A 66 -5.84 -7.55 22.97
C ILE A 66 -7.26 -7.03 23.22
N GLY A 67 -7.99 -6.64 22.18
CA GLY A 67 -9.39 -6.21 22.31
C GLY A 67 -10.29 -7.31 22.88
N LYS A 68 -10.03 -8.58 22.54
CA LYS A 68 -10.76 -9.75 23.05
C LYS A 68 -10.44 -10.08 24.52
N PHE A 69 -9.23 -9.79 24.99
CA PHE A 69 -8.78 -10.07 26.36
C PHE A 69 -9.12 -8.95 27.35
N SER A 70 -9.43 -7.75 26.86
CA SER A 70 -9.78 -6.58 27.67
C SER A 70 -11.28 -6.41 27.93
N THR A 71 -12.11 -7.41 27.57
CA THR A 71 -13.55 -7.50 27.91
C THR A 71 -13.77 -8.70 28.80
#